data_AF-A0A8J2FMG9-F1
#
_entry.id   AF-A0A8J2FMG9-F1
#
_cell.length_a   1.000
_cell.length_b   1.000
_cell.length_c   1.000
_cell.angle_alpha   90.00
_cell.angle_beta   90.00
_cell.angle_gamma   90.00
#
_symmetry.space_group_name_H-M   'P 1'
#
loop_
_entity.id
_entity.type
_entity.pdbx_description
1 polymer ?
#
loop_
_entity_poly.entity_id
_entity_poly.type
_entity_poly.pdbx_seq_one_letter_code
_entity_poly.pdbx_strand_id
1 'polypeptide(L)'
;GPEEPKALLNLWLHEAARCFRDRLINDQDSDWFNKMIATRLKANVEGFEMDADDFKDLVFGDFMDRVEKKYIHIADNEKMLEEYNITFPTQMNLVFFSDCCKHLSRMCRVLRQPRGNGLLVGVSGVGRKSIGRLASFMQEIAPFSIEITKSYDLPQFNDDIKLMMFQVAKGQPTMFLFSDTQIVR
;
A
#
# COMPACT_ATOMS: atom_id res chain seq x y z
N GLY A 1 -22.38 7.74 -4.90
CA GLY A 1 -21.69 6.89 -5.88
C GLY A 1 -20.84 7.75 -6.80
N PRO A 2 -20.06 7.20 -7.73
CA PRO A 2 -19.19 7.96 -8.65
C PRO A 2 -19.94 8.86 -9.67
N GLU A 3 -21.23 9.15 -9.44
CA GLU A 3 -22.07 9.97 -10.32
C GLU A 3 -22.08 11.46 -9.94
N GLU A 4 -21.44 11.85 -8.82
CA GLU A 4 -21.22 13.26 -8.50
C GLU A 4 -19.91 13.75 -9.15
N PRO A 5 -19.92 14.86 -9.91
CA PRO A 5 -18.73 15.43 -10.56
C PRO A 5 -17.53 15.59 -9.61
N LYS A 6 -17.80 15.91 -8.34
CA LYS A 6 -16.78 16.03 -7.28
C LYS A 6 -16.11 14.71 -6.94
N ALA A 7 -16.85 13.60 -6.90
CA ALA A 7 -16.29 12.28 -6.61
C ALA A 7 -15.36 11.80 -7.73
N LEU A 8 -15.77 12.02 -8.99
CA LEU A 8 -14.92 11.73 -10.15
C LEU A 8 -13.64 12.57 -10.14
N LEU A 9 -13.74 13.84 -9.77
CA LEU A 9 -12.58 14.71 -9.69
C LEU A 9 -11.61 14.30 -8.57
N ASN A 10 -12.12 13.97 -7.38
CA ASN A 10 -11.30 13.46 -6.28
C ASN A 10 -10.60 12.15 -6.64
N LEU A 11 -11.28 11.27 -7.38
CA LEU A 11 -10.69 10.04 -7.92
C LEU A 11 -9.57 10.36 -8.91
N TRP A 12 -9.81 11.27 -9.87
CA TRP A 12 -8.79 11.70 -10.83
C TRP A 12 -7.57 12.30 -10.13
N LEU A 13 -7.80 13.12 -9.10
CA LEU A 13 -6.76 13.71 -8.27
C LEU A 13 -5.90 12.65 -7.59
N HIS A 14 -6.55 11.66 -6.96
CA HIS A 14 -5.85 10.52 -6.35
C HIS A 14 -4.93 9.83 -7.37
N GLU A 15 -5.45 9.49 -8.55
CA GLU A 15 -4.69 8.80 -9.60
C GLU A 15 -3.56 9.66 -10.18
N ALA A 16 -3.77 10.98 -10.34
CA ALA A 16 -2.71 11.91 -10.70
C ALA A 16 -1.59 11.93 -9.65
N ALA A 17 -1.93 11.86 -8.35
CA ALA A 17 -0.95 11.70 -7.28
C ALA A 17 -0.13 10.41 -7.45
N ARG A 18 -0.80 9.28 -7.72
CA ARG A 18 -0.15 7.98 -7.88
C ARG A 18 0.79 7.93 -9.08
N CYS A 19 0.45 8.62 -10.16
CA CYS A 19 1.27 8.64 -11.39
C CYS A 19 2.47 9.58 -11.29
N PHE A 20 2.30 10.75 -10.65
CA PHE A 20 3.29 11.82 -10.67
C PHE A 20 3.86 12.13 -9.29
N ARG A 21 3.00 12.47 -8.32
CA ARG A 21 3.44 12.90 -6.97
C ARG A 21 4.20 11.82 -6.23
N ASP A 22 3.81 10.56 -6.38
CA ASP A 22 4.45 9.42 -5.70
C ASP A 22 5.92 9.20 -6.13
N ARG A 23 6.37 9.81 -7.23
CA ARG A 23 7.76 9.75 -7.72
C ARG A 23 8.63 10.90 -7.20
N LEU A 24 8.03 11.87 -6.51
CA LEU A 24 8.73 13.02 -5.94
C LEU A 24 9.34 12.63 -4.59
N ILE A 25 10.59 13.01 -4.38
CA ILE A 25 11.40 12.54 -3.24
C ILE A 25 11.57 13.56 -2.13
N ASN A 26 11.24 14.83 -2.39
CA ASN A 26 11.35 15.91 -1.42
C ASN A 26 10.01 16.65 -1.29
N ASP A 27 9.86 17.34 -0.16
CA ASP A 27 8.64 18.06 0.19
C ASP A 27 8.42 19.27 -0.72
N GLN A 28 9.49 19.92 -1.19
CA GLN A 28 9.40 21.07 -2.10
C GLN A 28 8.71 20.71 -3.42
N ASP A 29 9.09 19.59 -4.03
CA ASP A 29 8.50 19.09 -5.27
C ASP A 29 7.07 18.64 -5.04
N SER A 30 6.80 17.98 -3.90
CA SER A 30 5.46 17.55 -3.52
C SER A 30 4.51 18.73 -3.32
N ASP A 31 4.99 19.81 -2.69
CA ASP A 31 4.24 21.05 -2.48
C ASP A 31 4.03 21.80 -3.80
N TRP A 32 5.05 21.83 -4.66
CA TRP A 32 4.94 22.39 -6.00
C TRP A 32 3.85 21.67 -6.80
N PHE A 33 3.84 20.33 -6.76
CA PHE A 33 2.83 19.52 -7.44
C PHE A 33 1.41 19.84 -6.92
N ASN A 34 1.25 19.87 -5.59
CA ASN A 34 -0.04 20.17 -4.96
C ASN A 34 -0.56 21.57 -5.38
N LYS A 35 0.30 22.60 -5.34
CA LYS A 35 -0.03 23.97 -5.75
C LYS A 35 -0.34 24.08 -7.24
N MET A 36 0.43 23.38 -8.08
CA MET A 36 0.21 23.33 -9.52
C MET A 36 -1.18 22.75 -9.83
N ILE A 37 -1.52 21.61 -9.22
CA ILE A 37 -2.83 20.97 -9.40
C ILE A 37 -3.96 21.89 -8.94
N ALA A 38 -3.88 22.47 -7.73
CA ALA A 38 -4.89 23.41 -7.22
C ALA A 38 -5.10 24.62 -8.17
N THR A 39 -4.01 25.19 -8.68
CA THR A 39 -4.05 26.31 -9.64
C THR A 39 -4.73 25.89 -10.95
N ARG A 40 -4.39 24.70 -11.48
CA ARG A 40 -4.97 24.20 -12.73
C ARG A 40 -6.44 23.87 -12.59
N LEU A 41 -6.87 23.31 -11.46
CA LEU A 41 -8.29 23.03 -11.21
C LEU A 41 -9.10 24.32 -11.17
N LYS A 42 -8.67 25.31 -10.37
CA LYS A 42 -9.35 26.61 -10.28
C LYS A 42 -9.48 27.32 -11.63
N ALA A 43 -8.50 27.15 -12.52
CA ALA A 43 -8.50 27.78 -13.84
C ALA A 43 -9.34 27.03 -14.89
N ASN A 44 -9.54 25.71 -14.76
CA ASN A 44 -10.13 24.87 -15.82
C ASN A 44 -11.42 24.16 -15.41
N VAL A 45 -11.78 24.16 -14.12
CA VAL A 45 -12.98 23.49 -13.60
C VAL A 45 -13.82 24.51 -12.84
N GLU A 46 -14.91 24.94 -13.48
CA GLU A 46 -15.82 25.94 -12.90
C GLU A 46 -16.48 25.41 -11.62
N GLY A 47 -16.52 26.26 -10.59
CA GLY A 47 -17.12 25.90 -9.29
C GLY A 47 -16.32 24.91 -8.44
N PHE A 48 -15.10 24.55 -8.85
CA PHE A 48 -14.21 23.71 -8.06
C PHE A 48 -13.02 24.50 -7.53
N GLU A 49 -13.03 24.71 -6.21
CA GLU A 49 -11.89 25.22 -5.45
C GLU A 49 -11.55 24.20 -4.36
N MET A 50 -10.25 23.92 -4.21
CA MET A 50 -9.73 22.97 -3.23
C MET A 50 -8.39 23.51 -2.73
N ASP A 51 -8.11 23.35 -1.44
CA ASP A 51 -6.80 23.69 -0.90
C ASP A 51 -5.74 22.71 -1.41
N ALA A 52 -4.51 23.19 -1.60
CA ALA A 52 -3.38 22.34 -1.98
C ALA A 52 -3.12 21.26 -0.90
N ASP A 53 -3.44 21.54 0.36
CA ASP A 53 -3.32 20.62 1.47
C ASP A 53 -4.42 19.55 1.48
N ASP A 54 -5.64 19.84 1.04
CA ASP A 54 -6.75 18.88 1.03
C ASP A 54 -6.46 17.69 0.10
N PHE A 55 -5.63 17.91 -0.93
CA PHE A 55 -5.21 16.87 -1.86
C PHE A 55 -4.45 15.73 -1.18
N LYS A 56 -3.67 16.02 -0.13
CA LYS A 56 -2.71 15.05 0.42
C LYS A 56 -3.41 13.87 1.10
N ASP A 57 -4.62 14.05 1.59
CA ASP A 57 -5.34 13.03 2.36
C ASP A 57 -6.32 12.21 1.50
N LEU A 58 -6.46 12.54 0.21
CA LEU A 58 -7.30 11.79 -0.72
C LEU A 58 -6.67 10.44 -1.08
N VAL A 59 -7.14 9.39 -0.42
CA VAL A 59 -6.74 8.01 -0.68
C VAL A 59 -7.94 7.22 -1.19
N PHE A 60 -7.80 6.61 -2.36
CA PHE A 60 -8.78 5.69 -2.92
C PHE A 60 -8.18 4.29 -3.04
N GLY A 61 -9.04 3.29 -3.04
CA GLY A 61 -8.67 1.89 -3.16
C GLY A 61 -9.88 0.97 -3.17
N ASP A 62 -9.65 -0.29 -3.52
CA ASP A 62 -10.68 -1.34 -3.59
C ASP A 62 -10.50 -2.44 -2.54
N PHE A 63 -9.60 -2.20 -1.58
CA PHE A 63 -9.08 -3.21 -0.69
C PHE A 63 -9.73 -3.19 0.69
N MET A 64 -10.85 -2.46 0.81
CA MET A 64 -11.68 -2.38 2.01
C MET A 64 -12.84 -3.38 2.00
N ASP A 65 -13.13 -3.99 0.85
CA ASP A 65 -14.17 -5.00 0.67
C ASP A 65 -13.64 -6.13 -0.24
N ARG A 66 -13.71 -7.37 0.25
CA ARG A 66 -13.15 -8.54 -0.44
C ARG A 66 -14.07 -9.08 -1.54
N VAL A 67 -15.36 -8.75 -1.51
CA VAL A 67 -16.37 -9.31 -2.41
C VAL A 67 -16.55 -8.40 -3.61
N GLU A 68 -16.92 -7.15 -3.38
CA GLU A 68 -17.26 -6.22 -4.45
C GLU A 68 -16.02 -5.53 -5.03
N LYS A 69 -14.93 -5.42 -4.25
CA LYS A 69 -13.68 -4.74 -4.62
C LYS A 69 -13.97 -3.41 -5.33
N LYS A 70 -14.89 -2.61 -4.75
CA LYS A 70 -15.26 -1.30 -5.28
C LYS A 70 -14.15 -0.30 -5.00
N TYR A 71 -13.68 0.36 -6.05
CA TYR A 71 -12.66 1.40 -5.93
C TYR A 71 -13.28 2.69 -5.37
N ILE A 72 -13.09 2.95 -4.08
CA ILE A 72 -13.77 4.01 -3.31
C ILE A 72 -12.79 4.83 -2.48
N HIS A 73 -13.25 5.97 -1.98
CA HIS A 73 -12.51 6.77 -1.01
C HIS A 73 -12.36 6.00 0.31
N ILE A 74 -11.14 5.96 0.84
CA ILE A 74 -10.80 5.23 2.06
C ILE A 74 -10.80 6.22 3.22
N ALA A 75 -11.82 6.13 4.07
CA ALA A 75 -11.96 6.99 5.24
C ALA A 75 -11.34 6.38 6.51
N ASP A 76 -11.31 5.05 6.62
CA ASP A 76 -10.96 4.35 7.84
C ASP A 76 -10.16 3.08 7.54
N ASN A 77 -8.86 3.10 7.82
CA ASN A 77 -7.99 1.92 7.70
C ASN A 77 -7.96 1.07 8.99
N GLU A 78 -8.45 1.60 10.12
CA GLU A 78 -8.44 0.91 11.42
C GLU A 78 -9.29 -0.35 11.38
N LYS A 79 -10.43 -0.30 10.69
CA LYS A 79 -11.28 -1.47 10.44
C LYS A 79 -10.49 -2.69 9.92
N MET A 80 -9.57 -2.49 8.98
CA MET A 80 -8.79 -3.60 8.40
C MET A 80 -7.72 -4.12 9.36
N LEU A 81 -7.18 -3.25 10.22
CA LEU A 81 -6.26 -3.64 11.29
C LEU A 81 -6.98 -4.44 12.38
N GLU A 82 -8.20 -4.05 12.75
CA GLU A 82 -9.04 -4.77 13.69
C GLU A 82 -9.37 -6.18 13.16
N GLU A 83 -9.83 -6.28 11.92
CA GLU A 83 -10.07 -7.57 11.26
C GLU A 83 -8.82 -8.46 11.24
N TYR A 84 -7.65 -7.87 10.96
CA TYR A 84 -6.37 -8.59 11.03
C TYR A 84 -6.11 -9.13 12.45
N ASN A 85 -6.30 -8.31 13.47
CA ASN A 85 -6.04 -8.66 14.87
C ASN A 85 -7.03 -9.67 15.45
N ILE A 86 -8.22 -9.80 14.85
CA ILE A 86 -9.18 -10.87 15.14
C ILE A 86 -8.76 -12.18 14.45
N THR A 87 -8.25 -12.09 13.23
CA THR A 87 -7.90 -13.25 12.40
C THR A 87 -6.64 -13.96 12.87
N PHE A 88 -5.63 -13.23 13.36
CA PHE A 88 -4.32 -13.77 13.69
C PHE A 88 -3.99 -13.66 15.18
N PRO A 89 -3.28 -14.64 15.76
CA PRO A 89 -2.88 -14.60 17.16
C PRO A 89 -1.83 -13.51 17.44
N THR A 90 -0.95 -13.23 16.48
CA THR A 90 0.04 -12.17 16.58
C THR A 90 -0.58 -10.85 16.17
N GLN A 91 -1.03 -10.08 17.18
CA GLN A 91 -1.61 -8.77 16.96
C GLN A 91 -0.59 -7.75 16.46
N MET A 92 -1.07 -6.82 15.64
CA MET A 92 -0.35 -5.71 15.07
C MET A 92 -0.88 -4.41 15.69
N ASN A 93 0.02 -3.59 16.21
CA ASN A 93 -0.30 -2.26 16.70
C ASN A 93 0.26 -1.23 15.72
N LEU A 94 -0.61 -0.66 14.89
CA LEU A 94 -0.29 0.38 13.92
C LEU A 94 -1.12 1.62 14.22
N VAL A 95 -0.49 2.79 14.15
CA VAL A 95 -1.15 4.08 14.22
C VAL A 95 -1.26 4.64 12.80
N PHE A 96 -2.47 4.97 12.37
CA PHE A 96 -2.72 5.53 11.04
C PHE A 96 -2.65 7.05 11.06
N PHE A 97 -1.61 7.57 10.43
CA PHE A 97 -1.50 8.97 10.01
C PHE A 97 -1.45 9.02 8.48
N SER A 98 -1.64 10.22 7.90
CA SER A 98 -1.75 10.43 6.45
C SER A 98 -0.71 9.65 5.62
N ASP A 99 0.57 9.70 5.99
CA ASP A 99 1.61 9.02 5.23
C ASP A 99 1.59 7.49 5.39
N CYS A 100 1.20 6.99 6.57
CA CYS A 100 0.96 5.57 6.77
C CYS A 100 -0.14 5.05 5.83
N CYS A 101 -1.27 5.77 5.75
CA CYS A 101 -2.38 5.46 4.84
C CYS A 101 -1.94 5.48 3.36
N LYS A 102 -1.13 6.48 2.97
CA LYS A 102 -0.57 6.55 1.61
C LYS A 102 0.36 5.35 1.32
N HIS A 103 1.22 4.99 2.26
CA HIS A 103 2.16 3.86 2.09
C HIS A 103 1.41 2.52 2.00
N LEU A 104 0.38 2.34 2.82
CA LEU A 104 -0.50 1.17 2.74
C LEU A 104 -1.21 1.09 1.40
N SER A 105 -1.81 2.19 0.94
CA SER A 105 -2.48 2.27 -0.37
C SER A 105 -1.51 1.96 -1.54
N ARG A 106 -0.29 2.51 -1.51
CA ARG A 106 0.76 2.17 -2.49
C ARG A 106 1.08 0.68 -2.48
N MET A 107 1.24 0.08 -1.31
CA MET A 107 1.56 -1.34 -1.18
C MET A 107 0.42 -2.22 -1.71
N CYS A 108 -0.84 -1.92 -1.35
CA CYS A 108 -2.02 -2.60 -1.89
C CYS A 108 -2.06 -2.55 -3.42
N ARG A 109 -1.76 -1.39 -4.01
CA ARG A 109 -1.73 -1.22 -5.47
C ARG A 109 -0.60 -2.02 -6.12
N VAL A 110 0.59 -2.06 -5.53
CA VAL A 110 1.71 -2.89 -6.01
C VAL A 110 1.33 -4.37 -5.98
N LEU A 111 0.73 -4.84 -4.89
CA LEU A 111 0.33 -6.23 -4.73
C LEU A 111 -0.80 -6.66 -5.67
N ARG A 112 -1.67 -5.73 -6.08
CA ARG A 112 -2.71 -6.00 -7.07
C ARG A 112 -2.16 -6.22 -8.47
N GLN A 113 -1.01 -5.62 -8.80
CA GLN A 113 -0.43 -5.74 -10.12
C GLN A 113 0.12 -7.17 -10.34
N PRO A 114 -0.20 -7.82 -11.46
CA PRO A 114 0.43 -9.09 -11.80
C PRO A 114 1.94 -8.93 -11.81
N ARG A 115 2.64 -9.78 -11.05
CA ARG A 115 4.10 -9.75 -10.90
C ARG A 115 4.64 -8.44 -10.28
N GLY A 116 3.82 -7.75 -9.48
CA GLY A 116 4.23 -6.54 -8.78
C GLY A 116 5.29 -6.81 -7.71
N ASN A 117 6.27 -5.91 -7.60
CA ASN A 117 7.30 -5.95 -6.57
C ASN A 117 7.55 -4.53 -6.03
N GLY A 118 7.90 -4.44 -4.74
CA GLY A 118 8.16 -3.16 -4.08
C GLY A 118 9.34 -3.28 -3.14
N LEU A 119 10.19 -2.24 -3.10
CA LEU A 119 11.25 -2.09 -2.12
C LEU A 119 10.80 -1.08 -1.05
N LEU A 120 10.67 -1.55 0.19
CA LEU A 120 10.28 -0.69 1.32
C LEU A 120 11.52 -0.11 2.00
N VAL A 121 11.82 1.15 1.68
CA VAL A 121 12.95 1.90 2.26
C VAL A 121 12.44 2.80 3.38
N GLY A 122 13.16 2.82 4.49
CA GLY A 122 12.84 3.66 5.64
C GLY A 122 13.75 3.33 6.83
N VAL A 123 13.76 4.21 7.82
CA VAL A 123 14.52 3.97 9.06
C VAL A 123 13.92 2.80 9.85
N SER A 124 14.67 2.28 10.83
CA SER A 124 14.16 1.21 11.69
C SER A 124 12.95 1.70 12.52
N GLY A 125 11.98 0.82 12.77
CA GLY A 125 10.81 1.13 13.60
C GLY A 125 9.59 1.74 12.89
N VAL A 126 9.70 2.16 11.61
CA VAL A 126 8.57 2.82 10.89
C VAL A 126 7.46 1.86 10.41
N GLY A 127 7.47 0.60 10.84
CA GLY A 127 6.38 -0.34 10.53
C GLY A 127 6.38 -0.96 9.13
N ARG A 128 7.50 -0.91 8.38
CA ARG A 128 7.60 -1.47 6.99
C ARG A 128 7.07 -2.90 6.87
N LYS A 129 7.49 -3.80 7.77
CA LYS A 129 7.03 -5.20 7.79
C LYS A 129 5.53 -5.30 8.11
N SER A 130 5.05 -4.48 9.04
CA SER A 130 3.65 -4.42 9.45
C SER A 130 2.75 -3.93 8.31
N ILE A 131 3.13 -2.85 7.61
CA ILE A 131 2.42 -2.35 6.43
C ILE A 131 2.37 -3.42 5.33
N GLY A 132 3.48 -4.10 5.05
CA GLY A 132 3.52 -5.18 4.06
C GLY A 132 2.55 -6.32 4.41
N ARG A 133 2.53 -6.75 5.68
CA ARG A 133 1.61 -7.80 6.16
C ARG A 133 0.16 -7.35 6.08
N LEU A 134 -0.17 -6.14 6.54
CA LEU A 134 -1.53 -5.62 6.49
C LEU A 134 -2.00 -5.47 5.03
N ALA A 135 -1.17 -4.96 4.13
CA ALA A 135 -1.48 -4.87 2.71
C ALA A 135 -1.76 -6.25 2.09
N SER A 136 -0.96 -7.26 2.44
CA SER A 136 -1.19 -8.64 1.95
C SER A 136 -2.50 -9.22 2.48
N PHE A 137 -2.87 -8.92 3.74
CA PHE A 137 -4.15 -9.32 4.31
C PHE A 137 -5.33 -8.65 3.59
N MET A 138 -5.24 -7.35 3.31
CA MET A 138 -6.27 -6.60 2.57
C MET A 138 -6.45 -7.11 1.13
N GLN A 139 -5.39 -7.65 0.52
CA GLN A 139 -5.41 -8.20 -0.84
C GLN A 139 -5.71 -9.70 -0.89
N GLU A 140 -5.93 -10.36 0.27
CA GLU A 140 -6.12 -11.81 0.36
C GLU A 140 -4.92 -12.61 -0.18
N ILE A 141 -3.71 -12.08 0.00
CA ILE A 141 -2.45 -12.68 -0.43
C ILE A 141 -1.72 -13.22 0.80
N ALA A 142 -1.30 -14.48 0.76
CA ALA A 142 -0.57 -15.10 1.86
C ALA A 142 0.86 -14.55 1.94
N PRO A 143 1.31 -13.97 3.06
CA PRO A 143 2.70 -13.57 3.23
C PRO A 143 3.58 -14.81 3.46
N PHE A 144 4.67 -14.92 2.72
CA PHE A 144 5.73 -15.90 2.94
C PHE A 144 7.00 -15.15 3.36
N SER A 145 7.62 -15.54 4.47
CA SER A 145 8.88 -14.96 4.96
C SER A 145 9.77 -16.09 5.45
N ILE A 146 11.06 -16.01 5.16
CA ILE A 146 12.05 -16.97 5.68
C ILE A 146 12.45 -16.63 7.12
N GLU A 147 12.91 -17.63 7.86
CA GLU A 147 13.44 -17.44 9.22
C GLU A 147 14.93 -17.81 9.23
N ILE A 148 15.78 -16.82 9.45
CA ILE A 148 17.23 -17.05 9.50
C ILE A 148 17.60 -17.66 10.85
N THR A 149 18.25 -18.82 10.79
CA THR A 149 18.91 -19.48 11.91
C THR A 149 20.43 -19.40 11.76
N LYS A 150 21.17 -19.76 12.81
CA LYS A 150 22.66 -19.75 12.78
C LYS A 150 23.24 -20.65 11.69
N SER A 151 22.52 -21.71 11.30
CA SER A 151 22.93 -22.68 10.29
C SER A 151 22.24 -22.46 8.95
N TYR A 152 21.56 -21.33 8.74
CA TYR A 152 20.82 -21.07 7.51
C TYR A 152 21.77 -20.81 6.34
N ASP A 153 21.74 -21.70 5.36
CA ASP A 153 22.58 -21.73 4.17
C ASP A 153 21.75 -21.81 2.87
N LEU A 154 22.44 -21.89 1.74
CA LEU A 154 21.81 -21.93 0.42
C LEU A 154 20.87 -23.15 0.23
N PRO A 155 21.24 -24.39 0.65
CA PRO A 155 20.30 -25.50 0.73
C PRO A 155 18.99 -25.19 1.46
N GLN A 156 19.01 -24.62 2.67
CA GLN A 156 17.75 -24.33 3.38
C GLN A 156 16.95 -23.22 2.68
N PHE A 157 17.62 -22.21 2.14
CA PHE A 157 16.96 -21.20 1.32
C PHE A 157 16.23 -21.82 0.12
N ASN A 158 16.88 -22.74 -0.59
CA ASN A 158 16.26 -23.45 -1.71
C ASN A 158 15.03 -24.26 -1.25
N ASP A 159 15.07 -24.87 -0.07
CA ASP A 159 13.94 -25.61 0.47
C ASP A 159 12.76 -24.68 0.85
N ASP A 160 13.02 -23.52 1.45
CA ASP A 160 12.00 -22.48 1.69
C ASP A 160 11.38 -21.98 0.38
N ILE A 161 12.20 -21.72 -0.64
CA ILE A 161 11.70 -21.30 -1.96
C ILE A 161 10.84 -22.41 -2.59
N LYS A 162 11.21 -23.69 -2.47
CA LYS A 162 10.36 -24.80 -2.94
C LYS A 162 9.01 -24.82 -2.22
N LEU A 163 8.98 -24.59 -0.90
CA LEU A 163 7.74 -24.50 -0.13
C LEU A 163 6.84 -23.37 -0.63
N MET A 164 7.41 -22.18 -0.84
CA MET A 164 6.70 -21.05 -1.41
C MET A 164 6.18 -21.36 -2.83
N MET A 165 7.02 -21.93 -3.70
CA MET A 165 6.63 -22.31 -5.06
C MET A 165 5.51 -23.36 -5.07
N PHE A 166 5.48 -24.25 -4.08
CA PHE A 166 4.40 -25.23 -3.94
C PHE A 166 3.07 -24.59 -3.54
N GLN A 167 3.06 -23.52 -2.71
CA GLN A 167 1.86 -22.72 -2.43
C GLN A 167 1.34 -22.07 -3.72
N VAL A 168 2.24 -21.44 -4.48
CA VAL A 168 1.90 -20.79 -5.76
C VAL A 168 1.38 -21.81 -6.78
N ALA A 169 1.99 -23.00 -6.87
CA ALA A 169 1.55 -24.06 -7.77
C ALA A 169 0.14 -24.59 -7.46
N LYS A 170 -0.33 -24.44 -6.22
CA LYS A 170 -1.72 -24.74 -5.81
C LYS A 170 -2.70 -23.61 -6.13
N GLY A 171 -2.24 -22.54 -6.78
CA GLY A 171 -3.04 -21.36 -7.10
C GLY A 171 -3.27 -20.44 -5.91
N GLN A 172 -2.49 -20.57 -4.82
CA GLN A 172 -2.57 -19.63 -3.70
C GLN A 172 -1.78 -18.37 -4.04
N PRO A 173 -2.41 -17.16 -4.01
CA PRO A 173 -1.68 -15.91 -4.13
C PRO A 173 -0.70 -15.76 -2.96
N THR A 174 0.58 -15.52 -3.26
CA THR A 174 1.64 -15.46 -2.25
C THR A 174 2.50 -14.21 -2.45
N MET A 175 2.78 -13.49 -1.36
CA MET A 175 3.72 -12.36 -1.31
C MET A 175 4.98 -12.81 -0.58
N PHE A 176 6.13 -12.74 -1.25
CA PHE A 176 7.42 -12.94 -0.57
C PHE A 176 7.83 -11.68 0.18
N LEU A 177 7.81 -11.74 1.52
CA LEU A 177 8.25 -10.67 2.40
C LEU A 177 9.68 -10.93 2.87
N PHE A 178 10.59 -10.11 2.38
CA PHE A 178 12.02 -10.26 2.61
C PHE A 178 12.63 -8.93 3.08
N SER A 179 13.51 -9.01 4.07
CA SER A 179 14.18 -7.87 4.72
C SER A 179 15.70 -8.01 4.62
N ASP A 180 16.37 -6.88 4.76
CA ASP A 180 17.83 -6.78 4.80
C ASP A 180 18.47 -7.68 5.87
N THR A 181 17.82 -7.83 7.03
CA THR A 181 18.28 -8.74 8.09
C THR A 181 18.29 -10.22 7.68
N GLN A 182 17.64 -10.56 6.57
CA GLN A 182 17.60 -11.92 6.01
C GLN A 182 18.62 -12.12 4.87
N ILE A 183 19.40 -11.08 4.50
CA ILE A 183 20.47 -11.18 3.52
C ILE A 183 21.77 -11.51 4.25
N VAL A 184 22.19 -12.78 4.15
CA VAL A 184 23.47 -13.26 4.70
C VAL A 184 24.54 -13.16 3.60
N ARG A 185 25.76 -12.74 3.96
CA ARG A 185 26.93 -12.68 3.07
C ARG A 185 27.69 -14.00 3.05
#